data_AF-A0A2V2ZV12-F1
#
_entry.id   AF-A0A2V2ZV12-F1
#
_cell.length_a   1.000
_cell.length_b   1.000
_cell.length_c   1.000
_cell.angle_alpha   90.00
_cell.angle_beta   90.00
_cell.angle_gamma   90.00
#
_symmetry.space_group_name_H-M   'P 1'
#
loop_
_entity.id
_entity.type
_entity.pdbx_description
1 polymer ?
#
loop_
_entity_poly.entity_id
_entity_poly.type
_entity_poly.pdbx_seq_one_letter_code
_entity_poly.pdbx_strand_id
1 'polypeptide(L)'
;MNPLTGDLQLLGWDSSYGKDELSNLHNHYESMTEEKLWENLQYFLQSIIKVADETGTKMAIHPDDPLWSIFELPRIITSKENLERFTQLVESPNNGLTICTGSLGANPNKDLPEIIRYFGQKGLIHFAHIRNIKITGYHSFHETSHRSSDGSLDIVEIMKAYDDIGFDGPIRPDHGRMIWGEKGRPGYGLFDRALGAVYLNAIWDTLKKTKMKGEVFQIENPVSGWKSCRH
;
A
#
# COMPACT_ATOMS: atom_id res chain seq x y z
N MET A 1 -10.61 15.03 -18.95
CA MET A 1 -9.42 15.92 -18.97
C MET A 1 -8.44 15.25 -19.93
N ASN A 2 -7.99 15.92 -20.98
CA ASN A 2 -7.20 15.30 -22.06
C ASN A 2 -5.70 15.61 -21.85
N PRO A 3 -4.82 14.61 -21.63
CA PRO A 3 -3.40 14.82 -21.38
C PRO A 3 -2.65 15.26 -22.64
N LEU A 4 -3.26 15.11 -23.81
CA LEU A 4 -2.71 15.51 -25.12
C LEU A 4 -2.87 17.02 -25.38
N THR A 5 -3.74 17.71 -24.63
CA THR A 5 -4.08 19.12 -24.87
C THR A 5 -3.95 20.03 -23.65
N GLY A 6 -3.57 19.50 -22.48
CA GLY A 6 -3.45 20.28 -21.24
C GLY A 6 -2.01 20.50 -20.76
N ASP A 7 -1.76 21.61 -20.05
CA ASP A 7 -0.48 21.95 -19.40
C ASP A 7 -0.20 21.13 -18.12
N LEU A 8 -0.58 19.85 -18.11
CA LEU A 8 -0.62 19.03 -16.91
C LEU A 8 0.71 18.31 -16.70
N GLN A 9 1.55 18.85 -15.81
CA GLN A 9 2.80 18.20 -15.42
C GLN A 9 2.54 17.08 -14.40
N LEU A 10 2.48 15.83 -14.88
CA LEU A 10 2.37 14.66 -14.01
C LEU A 10 3.78 14.22 -13.58
N LEU A 11 4.08 14.47 -12.31
CA LEU A 11 5.37 14.13 -11.69
C LEU A 11 5.67 12.63 -11.84
N GLY A 12 6.65 12.29 -12.68
CA GLY A 12 7.08 10.93 -13.00
C GLY A 12 6.84 10.52 -14.46
N TRP A 13 5.77 11.01 -15.09
CA TRP A 13 5.50 10.80 -16.52
C TRP A 13 6.22 11.85 -17.38
N ASP A 14 6.18 13.12 -16.97
CA ASP A 14 6.86 14.23 -17.68
C ASP A 14 8.38 14.16 -17.63
N SER A 15 8.95 13.45 -16.65
CA SER A 15 10.39 13.19 -16.60
C SER A 15 10.84 12.09 -17.56
N SER A 16 9.90 11.31 -18.10
CA SER A 16 10.17 10.05 -18.79
C SER A 16 9.78 10.08 -20.27
N TYR A 17 8.91 10.99 -20.70
CA TYR A 17 8.40 11.05 -22.08
C TYR A 17 8.29 12.49 -22.60
N GLY A 18 8.67 12.71 -23.86
CA GLY A 18 8.31 13.92 -24.59
C GLY A 18 6.82 13.97 -24.96
N LYS A 19 6.28 15.15 -25.28
CA LYS A 19 4.85 15.31 -25.66
C LYS A 19 4.43 14.37 -26.80
N ASP A 20 5.28 14.20 -27.81
CA ASP A 20 4.99 13.33 -28.97
C ASP A 20 5.04 11.83 -28.59
N GLU A 21 5.92 11.45 -27.67
CA GLU A 21 6.00 10.07 -27.16
C GLU A 21 4.76 9.71 -26.33
N LEU A 22 4.28 10.66 -25.52
CA LEU A 22 3.05 10.50 -24.74
C LEU A 22 1.83 10.26 -25.65
N SER A 23 1.73 11.02 -26.75
CA SER A 23 0.65 10.85 -27.73
C SER A 23 0.69 9.49 -28.42
N ASN A 24 1.89 9.06 -28.84
CA ASN A 24 2.06 7.74 -29.45
C ASN A 24 1.75 6.60 -28.46
N LEU A 25 2.17 6.73 -27.20
CA LEU A 25 1.87 5.76 -26.15
C LEU A 25 0.37 5.67 -25.89
N HIS A 26 -0.31 6.82 -25.80
CA HIS A 26 -1.76 6.86 -25.66
C HIS A 26 -2.46 6.10 -26.79
N ASN A 27 -2.09 6.37 -28.05
CA ASN A 27 -2.67 5.70 -29.22
C ASN A 27 -2.43 4.19 -29.19
N HIS A 28 -1.29 3.73 -28.67
CA HIS A 28 -0.99 2.30 -28.54
C HIS A 28 -1.92 1.59 -27.56
N TYR A 29 -2.41 2.30 -26.54
CA TYR A 29 -3.29 1.77 -25.51
C TYR A 29 -4.77 2.17 -25.71
N GLU A 30 -5.11 2.92 -26.76
CA GLU A 30 -6.48 3.42 -27.00
C GLU A 30 -7.50 2.28 -27.14
N SER A 31 -7.10 1.13 -27.70
CA SER A 31 -7.93 -0.06 -27.82
C SER A 31 -7.78 -1.06 -26.66
N MET A 32 -7.01 -0.72 -25.63
CA MET A 32 -6.75 -1.60 -24.50
C MET A 32 -7.97 -1.64 -23.58
N THR A 33 -8.53 -2.83 -23.39
CA THR A 33 -9.57 -3.07 -22.39
C THR A 33 -8.95 -3.61 -21.09
N GLU A 34 -9.69 -3.54 -19.98
CA GLU A 34 -9.25 -4.15 -18.72
C GLU A 34 -8.99 -5.66 -18.87
N GLU A 35 -9.87 -6.38 -19.57
CA GLU A 35 -9.68 -7.81 -19.82
C GLU A 35 -8.44 -8.10 -20.68
N LYS A 36 -8.17 -7.27 -21.70
CA LYS A 36 -6.95 -7.45 -22.48
C LYS A 36 -5.70 -7.16 -21.65
N LEU A 37 -5.77 -6.17 -20.76
CA LEU A 37 -4.68 -5.86 -19.84
C LEU A 37 -4.46 -7.00 -18.84
N TRP A 38 -5.52 -7.65 -18.37
CA TRP A 38 -5.45 -8.85 -17.53
C TRP A 38 -4.79 -10.03 -18.25
N GLU A 39 -5.16 -10.31 -19.50
CA GLU A 39 -4.51 -11.33 -20.33
C GLU A 39 -3.01 -11.07 -20.49
N ASN A 40 -2.65 -9.82 -20.78
CA ASN A 40 -1.25 -9.41 -20.93
C ASN A 40 -0.46 -9.58 -19.62
N LEU A 41 -1.07 -9.21 -18.48
CA LEU A 41 -0.47 -9.39 -17.17
C LEU A 41 -0.31 -10.89 -16.85
N GLN A 42 -1.30 -11.72 -17.15
CA GLN A 42 -1.20 -13.17 -16.96
C GLN A 42 -0.05 -13.76 -17.78
N TYR A 43 0.07 -13.39 -19.06
CA TYR A 43 1.17 -13.81 -19.93
C TYR A 43 2.55 -13.47 -19.33
N PHE A 44 2.69 -12.24 -18.81
CA PHE A 44 3.90 -11.80 -18.13
C PHE A 44 4.19 -12.62 -16.86
N LEU A 45 3.18 -12.79 -16.00
CA LEU A 45 3.31 -13.51 -14.72
C LEU A 45 3.68 -14.98 -14.91
N GLN A 46 3.07 -15.67 -15.86
CA GLN A 46 3.38 -17.08 -16.16
C GLN A 46 4.86 -17.32 -16.46
N SER A 47 5.53 -16.32 -17.06
CA SER A 47 6.96 -16.40 -17.34
C SER A 47 7.82 -16.00 -16.15
N ILE A 48 7.54 -14.84 -15.52
CA ILE A 48 8.43 -14.28 -14.50
C ILE A 48 8.31 -15.00 -13.15
N ILE A 49 7.10 -15.46 -12.77
CA ILE A 49 6.88 -16.13 -11.49
C ILE A 49 7.58 -17.48 -11.44
N LYS A 50 7.68 -18.19 -12.58
CA LYS A 50 8.48 -19.41 -12.68
C LYS A 50 9.94 -19.16 -12.27
N VAL A 51 10.55 -18.08 -12.76
CA VAL A 51 11.94 -17.71 -12.41
C VAL A 51 12.03 -17.25 -10.95
N ALA A 52 11.01 -16.56 -10.47
CA ALA A 52 10.90 -16.16 -9.07
C ALA A 52 10.89 -17.39 -8.13
N ASP A 53 10.16 -18.45 -8.50
CA ASP A 53 10.13 -19.73 -7.79
C ASP A 53 11.48 -20.43 -7.79
N GLU A 54 12.18 -20.47 -8.94
CA GLU A 54 13.51 -21.08 -9.06
C GLU A 54 14.58 -20.40 -8.19
N THR A 55 14.41 -19.09 -7.93
CA THR A 55 15.38 -18.28 -7.18
C THR A 55 14.96 -17.98 -5.75
N GLY A 56 13.72 -18.30 -5.37
CA GLY A 56 13.12 -17.90 -4.09
C GLY A 56 12.86 -16.38 -4.00
N THR A 57 12.79 -15.68 -5.12
CA THR A 57 12.52 -14.24 -5.16
C THR A 57 11.04 -13.96 -4.94
N LYS A 58 10.70 -13.14 -3.94
CA LYS A 58 9.33 -12.70 -3.69
C LYS A 58 8.96 -11.49 -4.56
N MET A 59 8.09 -11.69 -5.55
CA MET A 59 7.54 -10.60 -6.37
C MET A 59 6.39 -9.91 -5.63
N ALA A 60 6.25 -8.59 -5.79
CA ALA A 60 5.27 -7.80 -5.04
C ALA A 60 4.64 -6.71 -5.93
N ILE A 61 3.49 -7.00 -6.56
CA ILE A 61 2.83 -6.01 -7.43
C ILE A 61 2.31 -4.82 -6.62
N HIS A 62 2.49 -3.61 -7.13
CA HIS A 62 1.98 -2.39 -6.50
C HIS A 62 0.56 -2.08 -7.01
N PRO A 63 -0.35 -1.56 -6.17
CA PRO A 63 -1.65 -1.08 -6.63
C PRO A 63 -1.52 0.12 -7.55
N ASP A 64 -2.52 0.32 -8.40
CA ASP A 64 -2.61 1.50 -9.24
C ASP A 64 -2.75 2.78 -8.40
N ASP A 65 -2.12 3.87 -8.83
CA ASP A 65 -2.17 5.17 -8.14
C ASP A 65 -2.45 6.33 -9.12
N PRO A 66 -3.66 6.93 -9.13
CA PRO A 66 -4.81 6.60 -8.29
C PRO A 66 -5.51 5.27 -8.70
N LEU A 67 -6.41 4.75 -7.86
CA LEU A 67 -7.12 3.48 -8.09
C LEU A 67 -8.24 3.53 -9.16
N TRP A 68 -8.30 4.57 -9.98
CA TRP A 68 -9.33 4.72 -11.00
C TRP A 68 -8.71 5.11 -12.33
N SER A 69 -9.34 4.66 -13.41
CA SER A 69 -8.92 4.96 -14.77
C SER A 69 -8.85 6.47 -14.98
N ILE A 70 -7.72 6.89 -15.55
CA ILE A 70 -7.47 8.28 -15.96
C ILE A 70 -7.16 8.25 -17.44
N PHE A 71 -7.64 9.27 -18.16
CA PHE A 71 -7.40 9.39 -19.60
C PHE A 71 -7.87 8.17 -20.41
N GLU A 72 -8.97 7.54 -19.99
CA GLU A 72 -9.57 6.36 -20.65
C GLU A 72 -8.65 5.12 -20.68
N LEU A 73 -7.49 5.18 -20.01
CA LEU A 73 -6.59 4.04 -19.89
C LEU A 73 -7.04 3.11 -18.75
N PRO A 74 -7.15 1.79 -19.00
CA PRO A 74 -7.60 0.84 -17.99
C PRO A 74 -6.58 0.69 -16.85
N ARG A 75 -7.08 0.42 -15.65
CA ARG A 75 -6.32 0.11 -14.44
C ARG A 75 -6.94 -1.11 -13.76
N ILE A 76 -6.11 -2.08 -13.38
CA ILE A 76 -6.58 -3.42 -13.02
C ILE A 76 -6.15 -3.88 -11.63
N ILE A 77 -5.32 -3.13 -10.90
CA ILE A 77 -4.89 -3.42 -9.53
C ILE A 77 -5.44 -2.34 -8.59
N THR A 78 -6.77 -2.25 -8.52
CA THR A 78 -7.50 -1.10 -7.96
C THR A 78 -8.36 -1.41 -6.73
N SER A 79 -8.57 -2.68 -6.41
CA SER A 79 -9.49 -3.13 -5.35
C SER A 79 -9.07 -4.46 -4.73
N LYS A 80 -9.71 -4.85 -3.62
CA LYS A 80 -9.51 -6.17 -3.01
C LYS A 80 -9.80 -7.30 -3.99
N GLU A 81 -10.89 -7.16 -4.74
CA GLU A 81 -11.35 -8.13 -5.72
C GLU A 81 -10.33 -8.28 -6.87
N ASN A 82 -9.75 -7.17 -7.30
CA ASN A 82 -8.66 -7.16 -8.28
C ASN A 82 -7.37 -7.80 -7.71
N LEU A 83 -7.00 -7.51 -6.47
CA LEU A 83 -5.85 -8.14 -5.80
C LEU A 83 -6.04 -9.66 -5.69
N GLU A 84 -7.25 -10.11 -5.37
CA GLU A 84 -7.58 -11.53 -5.32
C GLU A 84 -7.46 -12.19 -6.69
N ARG A 85 -8.06 -11.60 -7.73
CA ARG A 85 -7.92 -12.06 -9.12
C ARG A 85 -6.44 -12.14 -9.53
N PHE A 86 -5.64 -11.13 -9.20
CA PHE A 86 -4.20 -11.11 -9.48
C PHE A 86 -3.48 -12.32 -8.86
N THR A 87 -3.72 -12.59 -7.58
CA THR A 87 -3.05 -13.70 -6.88
C THR A 87 -3.43 -15.07 -7.45
N GLN A 88 -4.60 -15.16 -8.11
CA GLN A 88 -5.09 -16.39 -8.76
C GLN A 88 -4.60 -16.56 -10.20
N LEU A 89 -4.00 -15.53 -10.84
CA LEU A 89 -3.49 -15.66 -12.22
C LEU A 89 -2.38 -16.70 -12.33
N VAL A 90 -1.53 -16.76 -11.30
CA VAL A 90 -0.48 -17.75 -11.09
C VAL A 90 -0.39 -18.02 -9.59
N GLU A 91 -0.88 -19.19 -9.16
CA GLU A 91 -0.84 -19.60 -7.76
C GLU A 91 0.58 -19.99 -7.35
N SER A 92 1.29 -19.06 -6.70
CA SER A 92 2.63 -19.27 -6.15
C SER A 92 2.82 -18.39 -4.91
N PRO A 93 3.54 -18.88 -3.87
CA PRO A 93 3.90 -18.05 -2.72
C PRO A 93 4.85 -16.90 -3.07
N ASN A 94 5.45 -16.90 -4.27
CA ASN A 94 6.31 -15.80 -4.75
C ASN A 94 5.55 -14.78 -5.61
N ASN A 95 4.28 -15.03 -5.95
CA ASN A 95 3.39 -14.08 -6.63
C ASN A 95 2.58 -13.27 -5.61
N GLY A 96 3.21 -12.28 -4.98
CA GLY A 96 2.59 -11.52 -3.90
C GLY A 96 2.34 -10.05 -4.20
N LEU A 97 2.00 -9.34 -3.13
CA LEU A 97 1.46 -7.99 -3.16
C LEU A 97 2.38 -7.03 -2.40
N THR A 98 2.55 -5.83 -2.98
CA THR A 98 2.88 -4.64 -2.22
C THR A 98 1.57 -3.98 -1.79
N ILE A 99 1.30 -3.93 -0.49
CA ILE A 99 0.14 -3.17 0.01
C ILE A 99 0.59 -1.72 0.22
N CYS A 100 0.16 -0.85 -0.71
CA CYS A 100 0.33 0.59 -0.56
C CYS A 100 -0.94 1.23 -0.01
N THR A 101 -0.85 1.62 1.26
CA THR A 101 -1.94 2.22 2.03
C THR A 101 -2.43 3.53 1.43
N GLY A 102 -1.55 4.38 0.92
CA GLY A 102 -1.96 5.64 0.30
C GLY A 102 -2.65 5.46 -1.05
N SER A 103 -2.27 4.42 -1.82
CA SER A 103 -2.92 4.13 -3.10
C SER A 103 -4.27 3.47 -2.83
N LEU A 104 -4.29 2.31 -2.16
CA LEU A 104 -5.52 1.56 -1.83
C LEU A 104 -6.49 2.37 -0.94
N GLY A 105 -5.96 3.24 -0.07
CA GLY A 105 -6.73 4.11 0.81
C GLY A 105 -7.42 5.27 0.12
N ALA A 106 -7.12 5.53 -1.16
CA ALA A 106 -7.85 6.54 -1.95
C ALA A 106 -9.31 6.14 -2.19
N ASN A 107 -9.68 4.88 -1.97
CA ASN A 107 -11.07 4.43 -1.94
C ASN A 107 -11.60 4.45 -0.48
N PRO A 108 -12.45 5.43 -0.09
CA PRO A 108 -12.94 5.57 1.29
C PRO A 108 -13.86 4.42 1.73
N ASN A 109 -14.37 3.61 0.79
CA ASN A 109 -15.32 2.55 1.08
C ASN A 109 -14.65 1.19 1.34
N LYS A 110 -13.31 1.12 1.34
CA LYS A 110 -12.57 -0.12 1.52
C LYS A 110 -11.78 -0.09 2.83
N ASP A 111 -11.85 -1.19 3.56
CA ASP A 111 -11.17 -1.37 4.85
C ASP A 111 -9.76 -1.93 4.62
N LEU A 112 -8.75 -1.07 4.75
CA LEU A 112 -7.34 -1.45 4.60
C LEU A 112 -6.88 -2.49 5.63
N PRO A 113 -7.16 -2.34 6.94
CA PRO A 113 -6.91 -3.40 7.92
C PRO A 113 -7.49 -4.77 7.53
N GLU A 114 -8.70 -4.82 6.97
CA GLU A 114 -9.29 -6.08 6.49
C GLU A 114 -8.51 -6.68 5.33
N ILE A 115 -8.17 -5.87 4.32
CA ILE A 115 -7.35 -6.31 3.17
C ILE A 115 -6.01 -6.87 3.63
N ILE A 116 -5.34 -6.19 4.57
CA ILE A 116 -4.06 -6.63 5.14
C ILE A 116 -4.21 -7.98 5.82
N ARG A 117 -5.23 -8.16 6.66
CA ARG A 117 -5.48 -9.45 7.34
C ARG A 117 -5.79 -10.56 6.35
N TYR A 118 -6.62 -10.28 5.35
CA TYR A 118 -7.03 -11.26 4.34
C TYR A 118 -5.85 -11.82 3.54
N PHE A 119 -5.02 -10.96 2.94
CA PHE A 119 -3.87 -11.39 2.15
C PHE A 119 -2.68 -11.81 3.02
N GLY A 120 -2.53 -11.21 4.20
CA GLY A 120 -1.51 -11.55 5.17
C GLY A 120 -1.63 -12.98 5.71
N GLN A 121 -2.85 -13.42 6.04
CA GLN A 121 -3.11 -14.80 6.46
C GLN A 121 -2.79 -15.84 5.37
N LYS A 122 -2.83 -15.43 4.10
CA LYS A 122 -2.41 -16.26 2.95
C LYS A 122 -0.90 -16.22 2.70
N GLY A 123 -0.15 -15.40 3.43
CA GLY A 123 1.29 -15.20 3.24
C GLY A 123 1.65 -14.45 1.96
N LEU A 124 0.71 -13.70 1.37
CA LEU A 124 0.86 -13.09 0.03
C LEU A 124 1.24 -11.61 0.07
N ILE A 125 1.46 -11.03 1.25
CA ILE A 125 1.99 -9.67 1.36
C ILE A 125 3.52 -9.77 1.48
N HIS A 126 4.24 -9.17 0.54
CA HIS A 126 5.70 -9.23 0.47
C HIS A 126 6.36 -7.89 0.77
N PHE A 127 5.61 -6.79 0.63
CA PHE A 127 6.12 -5.45 0.88
C PHE A 127 4.98 -4.52 1.31
N ALA A 128 5.29 -3.53 2.15
CA ALA A 128 4.31 -2.54 2.59
C ALA A 128 4.81 -1.11 2.36
N HIS A 129 3.97 -0.30 1.72
CA HIS A 129 4.12 1.15 1.65
C HIS A 129 3.07 1.77 2.58
N ILE A 130 3.54 2.37 3.67
CA ILE A 130 2.69 2.96 4.70
C ILE A 130 2.83 4.48 4.67
N ARG A 131 1.93 5.14 3.93
CA ARG A 131 1.79 6.59 3.85
C ARG A 131 0.33 6.99 4.11
N ASN A 132 0.11 8.24 4.49
CA ASN A 132 -1.24 8.76 4.72
C ASN A 132 -1.64 9.78 3.65
N ILE A 133 -2.92 9.77 3.31
CA ILE A 133 -3.54 10.72 2.39
C ILE A 133 -4.72 11.39 3.08
N LYS A 134 -5.09 12.59 2.62
CA LYS A 134 -6.35 13.23 2.96
C LYS A 134 -7.28 13.18 1.76
N ILE A 135 -8.39 12.47 1.89
CA ILE A 135 -9.47 12.48 0.90
C ILE A 135 -10.21 13.81 1.01
N THR A 136 -10.28 14.54 -0.10
CA THR A 136 -10.86 15.89 -0.19
C THR A 136 -12.13 15.94 -1.02
N GLY A 137 -12.49 14.84 -1.70
CA GLY A 137 -13.71 14.73 -2.48
C GLY A 137 -13.78 13.44 -3.27
N TYR A 138 -14.79 13.33 -4.14
CA TYR A 138 -14.90 12.20 -5.07
C TYR A 138 -13.69 12.17 -6.01
N HIS A 139 -12.96 11.05 -6.01
CA HIS A 139 -11.73 10.86 -6.79
C HIS A 139 -10.71 12.00 -6.58
N SER A 140 -10.58 12.48 -5.35
CA SER A 140 -9.70 13.59 -5.00
C SER A 140 -9.07 13.38 -3.62
N PHE A 141 -7.75 13.44 -3.57
CA PHE A 141 -6.96 13.41 -2.34
C PHE A 141 -5.65 14.17 -2.52
N HIS A 142 -4.98 14.46 -1.40
CA HIS A 142 -3.58 14.86 -1.40
C HIS A 142 -2.80 14.10 -0.32
N GLU A 143 -1.48 14.05 -0.45
CA GLU A 143 -0.64 13.41 0.55
C GLU A 143 -0.48 14.29 1.80
N THR A 144 -0.27 13.64 2.94
CA THR A 144 -0.15 14.29 4.26
C THR A 144 1.07 13.75 5.01
N SER A 145 1.28 14.21 6.25
CA SER A 145 2.20 13.51 7.14
C SER A 145 1.69 12.10 7.42
N HIS A 146 2.56 11.20 7.85
CA HIS A 146 2.19 9.82 8.21
C HIS A 146 1.28 9.70 9.43
N ARG A 147 0.99 10.79 10.15
CA ARG A 147 0.17 10.72 11.37
C ARG A 147 -1.29 10.42 11.02
N SER A 148 -1.94 9.53 11.78
CA SER A 148 -3.37 9.20 11.57
C SER A 148 -4.25 10.46 11.65
N SER A 149 -3.91 11.40 12.52
CA SER A 149 -4.65 12.65 12.73
C SER A 149 -4.61 13.61 11.54
N ASP A 150 -3.60 13.51 10.69
CA ASP A 150 -3.33 14.51 9.66
C ASP A 150 -4.02 14.14 8.33
N GLY A 151 -4.33 12.86 8.13
CA GLY A 151 -4.96 12.34 6.92
C GLY A 151 -6.38 11.81 7.12
N SER A 152 -6.69 10.78 6.34
CA SER A 152 -7.96 10.05 6.32
C SER A 152 -7.78 8.58 6.69
N LEU A 153 -6.54 8.08 6.76
CA LEU A 153 -6.25 6.68 7.09
C LEU A 153 -5.82 6.55 8.54
N ASP A 154 -6.34 5.54 9.22
CA ASP A 154 -5.86 5.17 10.56
C ASP A 154 -4.61 4.29 10.46
N ILE A 155 -3.46 4.96 10.51
CA ILE A 155 -2.16 4.30 10.43
C ILE A 155 -1.91 3.38 11.63
N VAL A 156 -2.53 3.63 12.80
CA VAL A 156 -2.36 2.77 13.97
C VAL A 156 -3.07 1.43 13.75
N GLU A 157 -4.33 1.45 13.31
CA GLU A 157 -5.07 0.21 13.00
C GLU A 157 -4.46 -0.53 11.80
N ILE A 158 -3.90 0.17 10.81
CA ILE A 158 -3.14 -0.43 9.71
C ILE A 158 -1.89 -1.17 10.24
N MET A 159 -1.05 -0.50 11.04
CA MET A 159 0.14 -1.14 11.62
C MET A 159 -0.22 -2.32 12.52
N LYS A 160 -1.33 -2.21 13.26
CA LYS A 160 -1.88 -3.31 14.06
C LYS A 160 -2.32 -4.49 13.19
N ALA A 161 -2.95 -4.26 12.04
CA ALA A 161 -3.28 -5.34 11.12
C ALA A 161 -2.03 -6.11 10.63
N TYR A 162 -0.91 -5.42 10.42
CA TYR A 162 0.38 -6.06 10.12
C TYR A 162 0.96 -6.83 11.31
N ASP A 163 0.83 -6.32 12.53
CA ASP A 163 1.23 -7.04 13.75
C ASP A 163 0.38 -8.30 13.99
N ASP A 164 -0.94 -8.20 13.76
CA ASP A 164 -1.91 -9.29 13.92
C ASP A 164 -1.55 -10.51 13.04
N ILE A 165 -1.11 -10.26 11.81
CA ILE A 165 -0.67 -11.31 10.88
C ILE A 165 0.79 -11.74 11.07
N GLY A 166 1.51 -11.13 12.02
CA GLY A 166 2.92 -11.43 12.27
C GLY A 166 3.84 -11.08 11.10
N PHE A 167 3.53 -10.02 10.34
CA PHE A 167 4.33 -9.63 9.18
C PHE A 167 5.77 -9.28 9.59
N ASP A 168 6.72 -9.92 8.92
CA ASP A 168 8.17 -9.77 9.14
C ASP A 168 8.91 -9.19 7.92
N GLY A 169 8.16 -8.85 6.86
CA GLY A 169 8.69 -8.28 5.64
C GLY A 169 9.00 -6.78 5.74
N PRO A 170 9.59 -6.21 4.67
CA PRO A 170 9.95 -4.80 4.66
C PRO A 170 8.72 -3.88 4.72
N ILE A 171 8.84 -2.81 5.50
CA ILE A 171 7.89 -1.69 5.54
C ILE A 171 8.64 -0.41 5.17
N ARG A 172 8.07 0.39 4.28
CA ARG A 172 8.59 1.70 3.88
C ARG A 172 7.56 2.79 4.18
N PRO A 173 7.95 3.97 4.71
CA PRO A 173 7.05 5.11 4.89
C PRO A 173 6.58 5.74 3.57
N ASP A 174 7.12 5.28 2.44
CA ASP A 174 6.80 5.74 1.10
C ASP A 174 7.05 7.25 0.91
N HIS A 175 6.02 8.04 0.62
CA HIS A 175 6.13 9.47 0.37
C HIS A 175 6.00 10.31 1.64
N GLY A 176 6.59 11.51 1.62
CA GLY A 176 6.43 12.54 2.64
C GLY A 176 6.34 13.94 2.03
N ARG A 177 5.84 14.90 2.80
CA ARG A 177 5.74 16.30 2.39
C ARG A 177 7.13 16.91 2.23
N MET A 178 7.26 17.89 1.34
CA MET A 178 8.47 18.71 1.25
C MET A 178 8.48 19.74 2.38
N ILE A 179 9.29 19.53 3.42
CA ILE A 179 9.39 20.39 4.60
C ILE A 179 10.78 20.99 4.76
N TRP A 180 10.90 22.02 5.61
CA TRP A 180 12.17 22.65 5.97
C TRP A 180 13.01 23.15 4.78
N GLY A 181 12.34 23.60 3.72
CA GLY A 181 12.99 24.14 2.53
C GLY A 181 13.67 23.08 1.66
N GLU A 182 13.39 21.79 1.87
CA GLU A 182 13.94 20.73 1.04
C GLU A 182 13.47 20.84 -0.42
N LYS A 183 14.38 20.50 -1.34
CA LYS A 183 14.14 20.47 -2.78
C LYS A 183 14.51 19.09 -3.30
N GLY A 184 13.78 18.61 -4.30
CA GLY A 184 14.03 17.30 -4.89
C GLY A 184 12.78 16.76 -5.57
N ARG A 185 12.78 15.45 -5.83
CA ARG A 185 11.60 14.77 -6.37
C ARG A 185 10.44 14.85 -5.36
N PRO A 186 9.26 15.36 -5.75
CA PRO A 186 8.10 15.44 -4.86
C PRO A 186 7.77 14.09 -4.22
N GLY A 187 7.43 14.10 -2.94
CA GLY A 187 7.21 12.88 -2.15
C GLY A 187 8.49 12.21 -1.65
N TYR A 188 9.65 12.45 -2.27
CA TYR A 188 10.91 11.74 -1.98
C TYR A 188 11.94 12.59 -1.23
N GLY A 189 11.52 13.70 -0.61
CA GLY A 189 12.33 14.44 0.36
C GLY A 189 12.86 13.54 1.48
N LEU A 190 13.94 13.96 2.16
CA LEU A 190 14.50 13.18 3.26
C LEU A 190 13.66 13.33 4.52
N PHE A 191 13.20 14.54 4.81
CA PHE A 191 12.81 14.93 6.15
C PHE A 191 11.50 14.29 6.60
N ASP A 192 10.39 14.54 5.90
CA ASP A 192 9.08 14.03 6.32
C ASP A 192 8.99 12.50 6.16
N ARG A 193 9.77 11.90 5.25
CA ARG A 193 9.93 10.43 5.14
C ARG A 193 10.65 9.83 6.34
N ALA A 194 11.70 10.47 6.84
CA ALA A 194 12.38 10.04 8.06
C ALA A 194 11.47 10.18 9.29
N LEU A 195 10.73 11.28 9.41
CA LEU A 195 9.71 11.45 10.46
C LEU A 195 8.64 10.37 10.38
N GLY A 196 8.18 10.04 9.18
CA GLY A 196 7.27 8.93 8.92
C GLY A 196 7.82 7.60 9.42
N ALA A 197 9.05 7.25 9.05
CA ALA A 197 9.70 6.01 9.50
C ALA A 197 9.75 5.91 11.04
N VAL A 198 10.13 7.00 11.73
CA VAL A 198 10.17 7.04 13.19
C VAL A 198 8.78 6.88 13.80
N TYR A 199 7.76 7.51 13.21
CA TYR A 199 6.36 7.37 13.64
C TYR A 199 5.88 5.91 13.53
N LEU A 200 6.16 5.24 12.40
CA LEU A 200 5.80 3.83 12.21
C LEU A 200 6.51 2.91 13.21
N ASN A 201 7.80 3.11 13.44
CA ASN A 201 8.55 2.36 14.46
C ASN A 201 7.96 2.54 15.86
N ALA A 202 7.60 3.78 16.23
CA ALA A 202 7.01 4.05 17.53
C ALA A 202 5.66 3.34 17.73
N ILE A 203 4.83 3.26 16.68
CA ILE A 203 3.58 2.48 16.71
C ILE A 203 3.91 0.99 16.91
N TRP A 204 4.84 0.45 16.11
CA TRP A 204 5.22 -0.97 16.18
C TRP A 204 5.74 -1.37 17.56
N ASP A 205 6.67 -0.60 18.12
CA ASP A 205 7.21 -0.81 19.48
C ASP A 205 6.11 -0.78 20.54
N THR A 206 5.14 0.12 20.38
CA THR A 206 4.01 0.25 21.30
C THR A 206 3.12 -0.98 21.22
N LEU A 207 2.75 -1.42 20.01
CA LEU A 207 1.92 -2.61 19.79
C LEU A 207 2.55 -3.86 20.40
N LYS A 208 3.85 -4.09 20.17
CA LYS A 208 4.60 -5.21 20.76
C LYS A 208 4.57 -5.16 22.29
N LYS A 209 4.83 -3.99 22.89
CA LYS A 209 4.80 -3.82 24.35
C LYS A 209 3.41 -4.04 24.95
N THR A 210 2.36 -3.57 24.28
CA THR A 210 0.97 -3.74 24.78
C THR A 210 0.51 -5.19 24.69
N LYS A 211 0.90 -5.91 23.63
CA LYS A 211 0.59 -7.33 23.47
C LYS A 211 1.28 -8.18 24.55
N MET A 212 2.58 -7.94 24.79
CA MET A 212 3.31 -8.59 25.88
C MET A 212 2.68 -8.32 27.25
N LYS A 213 2.25 -7.09 27.54
CA LYS A 213 1.55 -6.79 28.80
C LYS A 213 0.21 -7.53 28.89
N GLY A 214 -0.57 -7.56 27.82
CA GLY A 214 -1.83 -8.30 27.76
C GLY A 214 -1.65 -9.80 28.01
N GLU A 215 -0.60 -10.39 27.45
CA GLU A 215 -0.23 -11.80 27.69
C GLU A 215 0.25 -12.03 29.13
N VAL A 216 1.05 -11.13 29.70
CA VAL A 216 1.50 -11.22 31.10
C VAL A 216 0.33 -11.16 32.10
N PHE A 217 -0.72 -10.39 31.81
CA PHE A 217 -1.94 -10.34 32.65
C PHE A 217 -2.89 -11.53 32.44
N GLN A 218 -2.68 -12.37 31.42
CA GLN A 218 -3.47 -13.59 31.17
C GLN A 218 -2.85 -14.84 31.81
N ILE A 219 -1.62 -14.76 32.33
CA ILE A 219 -0.94 -15.85 33.06
C ILE A 219 -1.21 -15.70 34.57
N GLU A 220 -2.48 -15.70 34.99
CA GLU A 220 -2.84 -16.07 36.37
C GLU A 220 -4.18 -16.78 36.37
N ASN A 221 -4.13 -18.11 36.53
CA ASN A 221 -5.20 -18.85 37.20
C ASN A 221 -5.25 -18.36 38.66
N PRO A 222 -6.34 -17.76 39.17
CA PRO A 222 -6.58 -17.79 40.59
C PRO A 222 -7.33 -19.08 40.88
N VAL A 223 -6.57 -20.16 41.10
CA VAL A 223 -7.04 -21.24 41.96
C VAL A 223 -7.31 -20.60 43.33
N SER A 224 -8.59 -20.53 43.69
CA SER A 224 -9.14 -20.37 45.04
C SER A 224 -8.35 -19.54 46.06
N GLY A 225 -8.84 -18.32 46.30
CA GLY A 225 -8.80 -17.67 47.61
C GLY A 225 -7.56 -16.80 47.88
N TRP A 226 -7.80 -15.50 48.12
CA TRP A 226 -7.54 -14.87 49.41
C TRP A 226 -8.18 -13.48 49.45
N LYS A 227 -8.55 -13.08 50.67
CA LYS A 227 -9.39 -11.93 51.00
C LYS A 227 -8.62 -10.61 50.98
N SER A 228 -9.36 -9.55 50.65
CA SER A 228 -9.24 -8.13 51.01
C SER A 228 -7.90 -7.60 51.56
N CYS A 229 -7.48 -6.44 51.04
CA CYS A 229 -7.37 -5.25 51.88
C CYS A 229 -7.47 -3.97 51.04
N ARG A 230 -8.43 -3.12 51.41
CA ARG A 230 -8.49 -1.70 51.04
C ARG A 230 -7.44 -0.95 51.87
N HIS A 231 -6.82 0.06 51.29
CA HIS A 231 -6.65 1.40 51.88
C HIS A 231 -6.82 2.41 50.77
#